data_AF-A0A1F3TSZ9-F1
#
_entry.id   AF-A0A1F3TSZ9-F1
#
_cell.length_a   1.000
_cell.length_b   1.000
_cell.length_c   1.000
_cell.angle_alpha   90.00
_cell.angle_beta   90.00
_cell.angle_gamma   90.00
#
_symmetry.space_group_name_H-M   'P 1'
#
loop_
_entity.id
_entity.type
_entity.pdbx_description
1 polymer ?
#
loop_
_entity_poly.entity_id
_entity_poly.type
_entity_poly.pdbx_seq_one_letter_code
_entity_poly.pdbx_strand_id
1 'polypeptide(L)'
;MKKLLPLLILPLLVVACNPKKDPVRATVNTTNTLNNTIGSFSGTTTCPQGTTGIGTIYDNGQQAQMTLDSSSGTFESRVKALLSATISPDEIGQISSSPTDSTGVRFQGMVRVDGNGMVVAAQSKMLIKVYDSFVLNAQLDPNGTAYEPVAIEFLPTNGSTITGQFNLQTGDGYMSFKDSYGEVRFDGRLDAQTFSGVVRFQNTRNVNGGAAASGTLGQFYVARCGIIQ
;
A
#
# COMPACT_ATOMS: atom_id res chain seq x y z
N MET A 1 56.85 36.38 20.29
CA MET A 1 56.32 35.01 20.44
C MET A 1 54.86 35.01 19.98
N LYS A 2 54.60 34.62 18.72
CA LYS A 2 53.24 34.57 18.14
C LYS A 2 52.68 33.17 18.37
N LYS A 3 51.58 33.06 19.12
CA LYS A 3 50.87 31.79 19.38
C LYS A 3 49.92 31.51 18.21
N LEU A 4 50.20 30.45 17.46
CA LEU A 4 49.32 29.88 16.44
C LEU A 4 48.34 28.91 17.11
N LEU A 5 47.05 29.15 16.90
CA LEU A 5 45.93 28.33 17.37
C LEU A 5 45.66 27.23 16.33
N PRO A 6 45.58 25.93 16.68
CA PRO A 6 45.24 24.90 15.72
C PRO A 6 43.71 24.81 15.56
N LEU A 7 43.27 24.94 14.32
CA LEU A 7 41.88 24.77 13.88
C LEU A 7 41.58 23.26 13.80
N LEU A 8 40.70 22.76 14.66
CA LEU A 8 40.26 21.36 14.65
C LEU A 8 39.13 21.20 13.62
N ILE A 9 39.38 20.46 12.53
CA ILE A 9 38.36 20.12 11.53
C ILE A 9 37.72 18.79 11.94
N LEU A 10 36.43 18.83 12.27
CA LEU A 10 35.60 17.67 12.58
C LEU A 10 34.95 17.14 11.28
N PRO A 11 35.20 15.90 10.82
CA PRO A 11 34.50 15.36 9.68
C PRO A 11 33.10 14.89 10.10
N LEU A 12 32.05 15.50 9.53
CA LEU A 12 30.70 14.97 9.60
C LEU A 12 30.64 13.63 8.83
N LEU A 13 30.33 12.55 9.54
CA LEU A 13 29.95 11.28 8.95
C LEU A 13 28.54 11.42 8.36
N VAL A 14 28.44 11.48 7.04
CA VAL A 14 27.17 11.38 6.32
C VAL A 14 26.73 9.93 6.36
N VAL A 15 25.75 9.61 7.22
CA VAL A 15 25.05 8.32 7.20
C VAL A 15 24.15 8.33 5.97
N ALA A 16 24.61 7.72 4.88
CA ALA A 16 23.75 7.40 3.75
C ALA A 16 22.80 6.26 4.19
N CYS A 17 21.51 6.56 4.33
CA CYS A 17 20.48 5.53 4.35
C CYS A 17 20.42 4.90 2.96
N ASN A 18 21.07 3.74 2.78
CA ASN A 18 20.80 2.90 1.63
C ASN A 18 19.43 2.25 1.82
N PRO A 19 18.47 2.40 0.88
CA PRO A 19 17.26 1.60 0.90
C PRO A 19 17.64 0.12 0.76
N LYS A 20 17.09 -0.70 1.65
CA LYS A 20 17.31 -2.14 1.68
C LYS A 20 16.71 -2.76 0.42
N LYS A 21 17.56 -3.26 -0.48
CA LYS A 21 17.14 -4.08 -1.63
C LYS A 21 16.85 -5.49 -1.12
N ASP A 22 15.64 -5.97 -1.32
CA ASP A 22 15.31 -7.38 -1.05
C ASP A 22 15.97 -8.27 -2.11
N PRO A 23 16.64 -9.37 -1.73
CA PRO A 23 17.11 -10.33 -2.70
C PRO A 23 15.98 -11.32 -3.01
N VAL A 24 15.62 -11.46 -4.29
CA VAL A 24 15.68 -12.72 -5.05
C VAL A 24 14.80 -12.61 -6.31
N ARG A 25 15.48 -12.82 -7.44
CA ARG A 25 14.99 -12.97 -8.80
C ARG A 25 14.17 -14.26 -8.94
N ALA A 26 12.93 -14.18 -9.39
CA ALA A 26 12.15 -15.35 -9.82
C ALA A 26 11.92 -15.29 -11.34
N THR A 27 12.50 -16.27 -12.04
CA THR A 27 12.28 -16.56 -13.46
C THR A 27 10.79 -16.86 -13.69
N VAL A 28 10.12 -16.03 -14.49
CA VAL A 28 8.68 -16.17 -14.79
C VAL A 28 8.50 -17.26 -15.85
N ASN A 29 8.14 -18.47 -15.42
CA ASN A 29 7.47 -19.44 -16.29
C ASN A 29 5.95 -19.25 -16.12
N THR A 30 5.30 -18.85 -17.20
CA THR A 30 3.88 -18.55 -17.29
C THR A 30 3.02 -19.82 -17.25
N THR A 31 2.45 -20.14 -16.10
CA THR A 31 1.28 -21.03 -15.98
C THR A 31 0.40 -20.61 -14.79
N ASN A 32 -0.67 -19.88 -15.10
CA ASN A 32 -1.97 -19.86 -14.42
C ASN A 32 -2.01 -20.07 -12.89
N THR A 33 -1.19 -19.33 -12.15
CA THR A 33 -1.28 -19.17 -10.70
C THR A 33 -0.80 -17.76 -10.36
N LEU A 34 -1.64 -16.98 -9.69
CA LEU A 34 -1.25 -15.74 -8.99
C LEU A 34 -0.31 -16.12 -7.83
N ASN A 35 0.89 -16.59 -8.15
CA ASN A 35 1.90 -16.98 -7.18
C ASN A 35 2.51 -15.71 -6.58
N ASN A 36 1.92 -15.28 -5.47
CA ASN A 36 2.60 -15.29 -4.18
C ASN A 36 4.03 -14.70 -4.11
N THR A 37 4.31 -13.59 -4.80
CA THR A 37 5.52 -12.77 -4.56
C THR A 37 5.16 -11.35 -4.10
N ILE A 38 4.11 -11.23 -3.28
CA ILE A 38 4.01 -10.10 -2.35
C ILE A 38 4.83 -10.51 -1.12
N GLY A 39 5.95 -9.83 -0.87
CA GLY A 39 6.79 -10.04 0.33
C GLY A 39 5.92 -10.21 1.57
N SER A 40 5.93 -11.41 2.14
CA SER A 40 4.99 -11.81 3.18
C SER A 40 5.42 -11.19 4.51
N PHE A 41 4.47 -10.64 5.25
CA PHE A 41 4.73 -10.31 6.63
C PHE A 41 4.80 -11.60 7.46
N SER A 42 5.82 -11.75 8.32
CA SER A 42 5.88 -12.86 9.27
C SER A 42 4.68 -12.81 10.24
N GLY A 43 3.81 -13.82 10.19
CA GLY A 43 2.57 -13.94 10.97
C GLY A 43 1.45 -14.58 10.13
N THR A 44 1.04 -15.80 10.48
CA THR A 44 0.14 -16.60 9.63
C THR A 44 -1.32 -16.22 9.84
N THR A 45 -1.91 -15.45 8.91
CA THR A 45 -3.34 -15.53 8.61
C THR A 45 -3.58 -16.76 7.73
N THR A 46 -4.09 -17.85 8.31
CA THR A 46 -4.41 -19.05 7.53
C THR A 46 -5.85 -18.98 7.03
N CYS A 47 -6.01 -18.83 5.72
CA CYS A 47 -7.30 -19.02 5.07
C CYS A 47 -7.51 -20.50 4.69
N PRO A 48 -8.77 -20.97 4.57
CA PRO A 48 -9.06 -22.29 4.01
C PRO A 48 -8.43 -22.48 2.62
N GLN A 49 -8.15 -23.72 2.23
CA GLN A 49 -7.60 -24.02 0.91
C GLN A 49 -8.43 -23.38 -0.21
N GLY A 50 -7.75 -22.76 -1.17
CA GLY A 50 -8.37 -22.04 -2.30
C GLY A 50 -8.76 -20.58 -2.00
N THR A 51 -8.61 -20.11 -0.77
CA THR A 51 -8.86 -18.71 -0.40
C THR A 51 -7.55 -17.95 -0.24
N THR A 52 -7.37 -16.86 -0.99
CA THR A 52 -6.20 -15.98 -0.88
C THR A 52 -6.43 -14.89 0.17
N GLY A 53 -5.43 -14.63 1.00
CA GLY A 53 -5.41 -13.48 1.91
C GLY A 53 -4.98 -12.17 1.25
N ILE A 54 -4.68 -12.21 -0.04
CA ILE A 54 -4.33 -11.02 -0.83
C ILE A 54 -5.62 -10.34 -1.29
N GLY A 55 -5.82 -9.12 -0.83
CA GLY A 55 -6.89 -8.25 -1.28
C GLY A 55 -6.55 -7.51 -2.55
N THR A 56 -7.58 -7.02 -3.24
CA THR A 56 -7.44 -6.21 -4.45
C THR A 56 -8.21 -4.90 -4.29
N ILE A 57 -7.60 -3.78 -4.71
CA ILE A 57 -8.27 -2.48 -4.84
C ILE A 57 -8.50 -2.25 -6.33
N TYR A 58 -9.72 -1.94 -6.72
CA TYR A 58 -10.17 -1.92 -8.11
C TYR A 58 -11.29 -0.91 -8.33
N ASP A 59 -11.64 -0.68 -9.60
CA ASP A 59 -12.79 0.14 -10.01
C ASP A 59 -13.43 -0.49 -11.26
N ASN A 60 -14.63 -1.03 -11.09
CA ASN A 60 -15.37 -1.73 -12.16
C ASN A 60 -16.34 -0.79 -12.92
N GLY A 61 -16.28 0.52 -12.70
CA GLY A 61 -17.16 1.48 -13.37
C GLY A 61 -18.65 1.38 -12.95
N GLN A 62 -19.02 0.46 -12.05
CA GLN A 62 -20.37 0.36 -11.48
C GLN A 62 -20.50 1.37 -10.32
N GLN A 63 -20.34 2.65 -10.65
CA GLN A 63 -20.16 3.79 -9.74
C GLN A 63 -21.46 4.25 -9.03
N ALA A 64 -22.55 3.48 -9.08
CA ALA A 64 -23.88 3.96 -8.68
C ALA A 64 -24.22 3.76 -7.18
N GLN A 65 -23.41 3.04 -6.39
CA GLN A 65 -23.77 2.72 -5.00
C GLN A 65 -22.73 3.12 -3.94
N MET A 66 -21.59 3.65 -4.37
CA MET A 66 -20.56 4.19 -3.48
C MET A 66 -20.33 5.61 -3.94
N THR A 67 -20.54 6.60 -3.07
CA THR A 67 -20.26 8.02 -3.32
C THR A 67 -18.75 8.22 -3.52
N LEU A 68 -18.28 7.85 -4.70
CA LEU A 68 -17.05 8.34 -5.29
C LEU A 68 -17.34 9.79 -5.66
N ASP A 69 -16.53 10.71 -5.16
CA ASP A 69 -16.58 12.08 -5.63
C ASP A 69 -16.38 12.06 -7.15
N SER A 70 -17.40 12.50 -7.90
CA SER A 70 -17.43 12.56 -9.37
C SER A 70 -16.29 13.42 -9.97
N SER A 71 -15.52 14.11 -9.12
CA SER A 71 -14.31 14.87 -9.47
C SER A 71 -13.05 14.01 -9.69
N SER A 72 -13.08 12.71 -9.37
CA SER A 72 -11.86 11.95 -9.05
C SER A 72 -11.07 11.34 -10.22
N GLY A 73 -11.42 11.55 -11.49
CA GLY A 73 -10.62 11.06 -12.63
C GLY A 73 -10.60 9.52 -12.79
N THR A 74 -9.73 8.99 -13.66
CA THR A 74 -9.63 7.52 -13.89
C THR A 74 -8.99 6.79 -12.72
N PHE A 75 -9.23 5.48 -12.57
CA PHE A 75 -8.58 4.67 -11.53
C PHE A 75 -7.05 4.82 -11.54
N GLU A 76 -6.42 4.72 -12.72
CA GLU A 76 -4.99 4.93 -12.88
C GLU A 76 -4.56 6.31 -12.36
N SER A 77 -5.29 7.37 -12.71
CA SER A 77 -5.00 8.73 -12.23
C SER A 77 -5.07 8.83 -10.71
N ARG A 78 -6.03 8.15 -10.06
CA ARG A 78 -6.16 8.12 -8.60
C ARG A 78 -5.06 7.32 -7.92
N VAL A 79 -4.61 6.22 -8.52
CA VAL A 79 -3.46 5.46 -8.00
C VAL A 79 -2.17 6.27 -8.14
N LYS A 80 -1.96 6.95 -9.28
CA LYS A 80 -0.81 7.86 -9.46
C LYS A 80 -0.87 9.03 -8.49
N ALA A 81 -2.07 9.54 -8.21
CA ALA A 81 -2.28 10.59 -7.20
C ALA A 81 -1.97 10.10 -5.78
N LEU A 82 -2.32 8.87 -5.41
CA LEU A 82 -1.88 8.25 -4.16
C LEU A 82 -0.35 8.20 -4.08
N LEU A 83 0.31 7.72 -5.14
CA LEU A 83 1.77 7.55 -5.17
C LEU A 83 2.55 8.87 -5.30
N SER A 84 1.88 9.96 -5.64
CA SER A 84 2.52 11.26 -5.87
C SER A 84 3.22 11.84 -4.64
N ALA A 85 3.02 11.29 -3.44
CA ALA A 85 3.74 11.71 -2.24
C ALA A 85 5.22 11.28 -2.23
N THR A 86 5.57 10.23 -2.99
CA THR A 86 6.90 9.60 -3.02
C THR A 86 7.50 9.46 -4.41
N ILE A 87 6.69 9.27 -5.45
CA ILE A 87 7.14 8.93 -6.81
C ILE A 87 6.46 9.85 -7.83
N SER A 88 7.19 10.28 -8.86
CA SER A 88 6.61 11.12 -9.91
C SER A 88 5.63 10.27 -10.75
N PRO A 89 4.45 10.79 -11.13
CA PRO A 89 3.50 10.07 -11.98
C PRO A 89 4.07 9.54 -13.30
N ASP A 90 5.11 10.19 -13.83
CA ASP A 90 5.79 9.81 -15.08
C ASP A 90 6.69 8.57 -14.93
N GLU A 91 7.06 8.21 -13.69
CA GLU A 91 7.85 7.02 -13.37
C GLU A 91 6.96 5.77 -13.18
N ILE A 92 5.65 5.91 -13.37
CA ILE A 92 4.66 4.87 -13.15
C ILE A 92 3.98 4.53 -14.48
N GLY A 93 4.01 3.25 -14.83
CA GLY A 93 3.39 2.72 -16.03
C GLY A 93 1.85 2.75 -16.00
N GLN A 94 1.23 1.98 -16.89
CA GLN A 94 -0.22 1.81 -16.91
C GLN A 94 -0.68 0.88 -15.79
N ILE A 95 -1.82 1.21 -15.18
CA ILE A 95 -2.39 0.48 -14.03
C ILE A 95 -3.85 0.14 -14.33
N SER A 96 -4.18 -1.15 -14.37
CA SER A 96 -5.54 -1.59 -14.62
C SER A 96 -6.46 -1.37 -13.41
N SER A 97 -7.72 -1.04 -13.70
CA SER A 97 -8.80 -0.97 -12.73
C SER A 97 -9.49 -2.32 -12.51
N SER A 98 -9.15 -3.34 -13.30
CA SER A 98 -9.74 -4.67 -13.22
C SER A 98 -9.10 -5.49 -12.09
N PRO A 99 -9.89 -6.20 -11.27
CA PRO A 99 -9.36 -7.03 -10.20
C PRO A 99 -8.63 -8.29 -10.71
N THR A 100 -8.84 -8.69 -11.96
CA THR A 100 -8.27 -9.91 -12.54
C THR A 100 -7.05 -9.68 -13.42
N ASP A 101 -6.74 -8.42 -13.72
CA ASP A 101 -5.61 -8.08 -14.58
C ASP A 101 -4.28 -8.20 -13.84
N SER A 102 -3.20 -8.36 -14.60
CA SER A 102 -1.85 -8.49 -14.06
C SER A 102 -1.27 -7.20 -13.48
N THR A 103 -1.70 -6.03 -13.99
CA THR A 103 -1.45 -4.72 -13.36
C THR A 103 -2.59 -4.38 -12.40
N GLY A 104 -2.35 -3.45 -11.48
CA GLY A 104 -3.35 -3.00 -10.52
C GLY A 104 -2.79 -2.89 -9.11
N VAL A 105 -3.69 -2.75 -8.15
CA VAL A 105 -3.34 -2.57 -6.74
C VAL A 105 -3.73 -3.81 -5.94
N ARG A 106 -2.75 -4.36 -5.21
CA ARG A 106 -2.93 -5.51 -4.31
C ARG A 106 -2.54 -5.12 -2.90
N PHE A 107 -3.18 -5.71 -1.91
CA PHE A 107 -2.82 -5.48 -0.52
C PHE A 107 -2.86 -6.76 0.30
N GLN A 108 -2.07 -6.79 1.35
CA GLN A 108 -2.11 -7.85 2.35
C GLN A 108 -1.73 -7.27 3.71
N GLY A 109 -2.13 -7.95 4.77
CA GLY A 109 -1.84 -7.47 6.10
C GLY A 109 -2.41 -8.38 7.16
N MET A 110 -2.28 -7.91 8.39
CA MET A 110 -2.91 -8.50 9.55
C MET A 110 -3.44 -7.33 10.37
N VAL A 111 -4.72 -7.36 10.72
CA VAL A 111 -5.36 -6.36 11.55
C VAL A 111 -6.04 -7.07 12.69
N ARG A 112 -5.51 -6.86 13.89
CA ARG A 112 -6.06 -7.42 15.10
C ARG A 112 -7.20 -6.54 15.59
N VAL A 113 -8.33 -7.14 15.90
CA VAL A 113 -9.49 -6.45 16.48
C VAL A 113 -9.78 -7.02 17.88
N ASP A 114 -9.97 -6.16 18.88
CA ASP A 114 -10.29 -6.59 20.24
C ASP A 114 -11.78 -6.94 20.42
N GLY A 115 -12.15 -7.37 21.64
CA GLY A 115 -13.53 -7.74 21.96
C GLY A 115 -14.55 -6.59 21.90
N ASN A 116 -14.09 -5.34 21.79
CA ASN A 116 -14.93 -4.15 21.63
C ASN A 116 -14.99 -3.67 20.17
N GLY A 117 -14.34 -4.37 19.25
CA GLY A 117 -14.26 -3.98 17.85
C GLY A 117 -13.18 -2.95 17.55
N MET A 118 -12.26 -2.66 18.48
CA MET A 118 -11.19 -1.68 18.26
C MET A 118 -9.96 -2.34 17.64
N VAL A 119 -9.32 -1.66 16.69
CA VAL A 119 -8.06 -2.14 16.10
C VAL A 119 -6.90 -2.03 17.09
N VAL A 120 -6.18 -3.13 17.31
CA VAL A 120 -4.99 -3.19 18.14
C VAL A 120 -3.77 -2.86 17.29
N ALA A 121 -3.39 -1.58 17.28
CA ALA A 121 -2.34 -1.04 16.41
C ALA A 121 -1.02 -1.82 16.47
N ALA A 122 -0.54 -2.15 17.67
CA ALA A 122 0.74 -2.84 17.88
C ALA A 122 0.80 -4.26 17.27
N GLN A 123 -0.36 -4.85 16.97
CA GLN A 123 -0.49 -6.19 16.38
C GLN A 123 -1.00 -6.12 14.93
N SER A 124 -1.04 -4.92 14.36
CA SER A 124 -1.58 -4.68 13.03
C SER A 124 -0.52 -4.18 12.06
N LYS A 125 -0.66 -4.51 10.78
CA LYS A 125 0.22 -4.11 9.69
C LYS A 125 -0.46 -4.25 8.33
N MET A 126 -0.03 -3.44 7.37
CA MET A 126 -0.58 -3.43 6.02
C MET A 126 0.53 -3.17 5.00
N LEU A 127 0.47 -3.87 3.87
CA LEU A 127 1.31 -3.67 2.71
C LEU A 127 0.41 -3.54 1.50
N ILE A 128 0.53 -2.42 0.81
CA ILE A 128 -0.12 -2.16 -0.47
C ILE A 128 0.97 -2.19 -1.54
N LYS A 129 0.77 -2.95 -2.60
CA LYS A 129 1.65 -2.99 -3.77
C LYS A 129 0.90 -2.55 -5.01
N VAL A 130 1.52 -1.67 -5.78
CA VAL A 130 1.04 -1.24 -7.10
C VAL A 130 1.91 -1.89 -8.17
N TYR A 131 1.26 -2.69 -9.02
CA TYR A 131 1.86 -3.34 -10.18
C TYR A 131 1.46 -2.53 -11.42
N ASP A 132 2.44 -1.99 -12.13
CA ASP A 132 2.21 -1.28 -13.38
C ASP A 132 2.81 -2.05 -14.58
N SER A 133 2.63 -1.48 -15.78
CA SER A 133 3.15 -2.07 -17.00
C SER A 133 4.69 -2.15 -17.07
N PHE A 134 5.43 -1.26 -16.39
CA PHE A 134 6.89 -1.27 -16.41
C PHE A 134 7.44 -2.48 -15.63
N VAL A 135 6.80 -2.78 -14.49
CA VAL A 135 7.09 -3.98 -13.70
C VAL A 135 6.84 -5.26 -14.52
N LEU A 136 5.68 -5.36 -15.18
CA LEU A 136 5.32 -6.57 -15.93
C LEU A 136 6.16 -6.79 -17.19
N ASN A 137 6.54 -5.71 -17.87
CA ASN A 137 7.35 -5.78 -19.08
C ASN A 137 8.85 -5.94 -18.78
N ALA A 138 9.22 -6.15 -17.50
CA ALA A 138 10.60 -6.23 -17.04
C ALA A 138 11.46 -5.06 -17.56
N GLN A 139 10.87 -3.86 -17.64
CA GLN A 139 11.59 -2.68 -18.06
C GLN A 139 12.65 -2.32 -17.02
N LEU A 140 13.70 -1.64 -17.49
CA LEU A 140 14.76 -1.14 -16.64
C LEU A 140 14.56 0.35 -16.36
N ASP A 141 14.82 0.74 -15.13
CA ASP A 141 14.96 2.14 -14.73
C ASP A 141 16.18 2.80 -15.42
N PRO A 142 16.35 4.13 -15.31
CA PRO A 142 17.51 4.81 -15.87
C PRO A 142 18.88 4.32 -15.37
N ASN A 143 18.91 3.56 -14.28
CA ASN A 143 20.12 2.96 -13.69
C ASN A 143 20.35 1.51 -14.12
N GLY A 144 19.52 0.96 -15.03
CA GLY A 144 19.62 -0.43 -15.49
C GLY A 144 19.07 -1.47 -14.52
N THR A 145 18.29 -1.06 -13.51
CA THR A 145 17.63 -1.95 -12.53
C THR A 145 16.20 -2.24 -12.98
N ALA A 146 15.73 -3.48 -12.83
CA ALA A 146 14.34 -3.81 -13.16
C ALA A 146 13.37 -3.03 -12.26
N TYR A 147 12.27 -2.52 -12.84
CA TYR A 147 11.19 -1.93 -12.05
C TYR A 147 10.58 -2.99 -11.12
N GLU A 148 10.40 -2.60 -9.86
CA GLU A 148 9.71 -3.40 -8.84
C GLU A 148 8.34 -2.79 -8.53
N PRO A 149 7.37 -3.57 -8.04
CA PRO A 149 6.09 -3.02 -7.60
C PRO A 149 6.30 -1.94 -6.54
N VAL A 150 5.61 -0.81 -6.69
CA VAL A 150 5.67 0.27 -5.69
C VAL A 150 4.97 -0.19 -4.41
N ALA A 151 5.71 -0.20 -3.31
CA ALA A 151 5.22 -0.65 -2.01
C ALA A 151 4.91 0.53 -1.08
N ILE A 152 3.74 0.49 -0.45
CA ILE A 152 3.36 1.35 0.68
C ILE A 152 3.18 0.43 1.89
N GLU A 153 4.07 0.57 2.86
CA GLU A 153 4.13 -0.31 4.03
C GLU A 153 3.79 0.45 5.30
N PHE A 154 2.79 -0.06 6.03
CA PHE A 154 2.38 0.46 7.33
C PHE A 154 2.71 -0.55 8.42
N LEU A 155 3.72 -0.23 9.22
CA LEU A 155 4.17 -1.00 10.37
C LEU A 155 4.29 -0.07 11.57
N PRO A 156 3.84 -0.45 12.78
CA PRO A 156 4.07 0.35 13.98
C PRO A 156 5.56 0.68 14.18
N THR A 157 6.45 -0.23 13.78
CA THR A 157 7.91 -0.07 13.87
C THR A 157 8.51 0.96 12.91
N ASN A 158 7.80 1.34 11.83
CA ASN A 158 8.23 2.39 10.89
C ASN A 158 7.63 3.76 11.20
N GLY A 159 6.98 3.91 12.36
CA GLY A 159 6.31 5.15 12.77
C GLY A 159 4.89 5.31 12.23
N SER A 160 4.34 4.29 11.55
CA SER A 160 2.95 4.33 11.11
C SER A 160 1.98 4.28 12.29
N THR A 161 0.92 5.09 12.19
CA THR A 161 -0.23 5.04 13.08
C THR A 161 -1.33 4.17 12.42
N ILE A 162 -1.81 3.17 13.14
CA ILE A 162 -2.85 2.26 12.68
C ILE A 162 -4.04 2.39 13.64
N THR A 163 -5.21 2.71 13.12
CA THR A 163 -6.44 2.85 13.92
C THR A 163 -7.61 2.21 13.18
N GLY A 164 -8.71 1.99 13.90
CA GLY A 164 -9.91 1.43 13.31
C GLY A 164 -10.90 1.02 14.37
N GLN A 165 -12.14 0.89 13.94
CA GLN A 165 -13.25 0.45 14.77
C GLN A 165 -14.27 -0.26 13.90
N PHE A 166 -14.77 -1.39 14.41
CA PHE A 166 -15.84 -2.17 13.81
C PHE A 166 -17.00 -2.33 14.79
N ASN A 167 -18.21 -2.14 14.30
CA ASN A 167 -19.42 -2.52 15.00
C ASN A 167 -19.57 -4.04 14.87
N LEU A 168 -19.36 -4.78 15.98
CA LEU A 168 -19.36 -6.25 15.96
C LEU A 168 -20.73 -6.88 15.66
N GLN A 169 -21.82 -6.12 15.75
CA GLN A 169 -23.18 -6.59 15.43
C GLN A 169 -23.50 -6.47 13.94
N THR A 170 -23.09 -5.38 13.29
CA THR A 170 -23.38 -5.09 11.88
C THR A 170 -22.25 -5.51 10.94
N GLY A 171 -21.03 -5.53 11.46
CA GLY A 171 -19.78 -5.72 10.72
C GLY A 171 -19.23 -4.44 10.11
N ASP A 172 -19.98 -3.33 10.14
CA ASP A 172 -19.56 -2.07 9.53
C ASP A 172 -18.44 -1.41 10.36
N GLY A 173 -17.46 -0.84 9.67
CA GLY A 173 -16.34 -0.21 10.33
C GLY A 173 -15.29 0.33 9.38
N TYR A 174 -14.12 0.60 9.93
CA TYR A 174 -13.00 1.10 9.15
C TYR A 174 -11.64 0.72 9.74
N MET A 175 -10.63 0.84 8.88
CA MET A 175 -9.21 0.82 9.26
C MET A 175 -8.53 2.01 8.59
N SER A 176 -7.68 2.70 9.33
CA SER A 176 -6.91 3.83 8.86
C SER A 176 -5.43 3.59 9.15
N PHE A 177 -4.62 3.75 8.11
CA PHE A 177 -3.18 3.57 8.14
C PHE A 177 -2.55 4.90 7.73
N LYS A 178 -1.76 5.48 8.62
CA LYS A 178 -1.16 6.80 8.42
C LYS A 178 0.34 6.75 8.67
N ASP A 179 1.09 7.41 7.81
CA ASP A 179 2.53 7.61 7.95
C ASP A 179 2.90 9.09 7.74
N SER A 180 4.17 9.38 7.44
CA SER A 180 4.64 10.74 7.16
C SER A 180 4.27 11.28 5.77
N TYR A 181 3.73 10.43 4.89
CA TYR A 181 3.35 10.77 3.52
C TYR A 181 1.84 11.00 3.39
N GLY A 182 1.03 10.32 4.19
CA GLY A 182 -0.42 10.46 4.13
C GLY A 182 -1.18 9.46 4.97
N GLU A 183 -2.47 9.36 4.67
CA GLU A 183 -3.39 8.38 5.24
C GLU A 183 -4.03 7.57 4.10
N VAL A 184 -4.12 6.26 4.30
CA VAL A 184 -4.95 5.34 3.51
C VAL A 184 -5.98 4.73 4.44
N ARG A 185 -7.25 4.86 4.07
CA ARG A 185 -8.39 4.45 4.88
C ARG A 185 -9.27 3.46 4.12
N PHE A 186 -9.56 2.33 4.75
CA PHE A 186 -10.48 1.30 4.29
C PHE A 186 -11.76 1.43 5.09
N ASP A 187 -12.84 1.92 4.47
CA ASP A 187 -14.17 1.92 5.05
C ASP A 187 -14.95 0.74 4.47
N GLY A 188 -15.50 -0.14 5.30
CA GLY A 188 -16.11 -1.35 4.77
C GLY A 188 -16.89 -2.15 5.79
N ARG A 189 -17.29 -3.35 5.37
CA ARG A 189 -18.08 -4.28 6.17
C ARG A 189 -17.38 -5.62 6.27
N LEU A 190 -17.32 -6.14 7.50
CA LEU A 190 -16.92 -7.49 7.82
C LEU A 190 -18.14 -8.41 7.83
N ASP A 191 -18.14 -9.43 6.98
CA ASP A 191 -19.11 -10.53 7.07
C ASP A 191 -18.42 -11.81 7.55
N ALA A 192 -19.07 -12.97 7.40
CA ALA A 192 -18.50 -14.25 7.83
C ALA A 192 -17.26 -14.68 7.02
N GLN A 193 -17.12 -14.21 5.79
CA GLN A 193 -16.13 -14.68 4.80
C GLN A 193 -15.21 -13.57 4.30
N THR A 194 -15.65 -12.32 4.29
CA THR A 194 -15.03 -11.23 3.54
C THR A 194 -14.94 -9.94 4.34
N PHE A 195 -13.98 -9.12 3.92
CA PHE A 195 -13.94 -7.70 4.22
C PHE A 195 -13.95 -6.96 2.88
N SER A 196 -14.94 -6.11 2.68
CA SER A 196 -15.11 -5.35 1.43
C SER A 196 -15.65 -3.96 1.68
N GLY A 197 -15.37 -3.04 0.76
CA GLY A 197 -15.75 -1.64 0.93
C GLY A 197 -14.97 -0.70 0.01
N VAL A 198 -14.72 0.51 0.49
CA VAL A 198 -14.07 1.61 -0.23
C VAL A 198 -12.70 1.92 0.37
N VAL A 199 -11.72 2.22 -0.49
CA VAL A 199 -10.43 2.79 -0.07
C VAL A 199 -10.37 4.26 -0.41
N ARG A 200 -10.02 5.09 0.57
CA ARG A 200 -9.75 6.52 0.45
C ARG A 200 -8.31 6.81 0.80
N PHE A 201 -7.78 7.90 0.29
CA PHE A 201 -6.46 8.37 0.64
C PHE A 201 -6.39 9.89 0.77
N GLN A 202 -5.43 10.35 1.57
CA GLN A 202 -5.09 11.74 1.70
C GLN A 202 -3.58 11.88 1.88
N ASN A 203 -2.92 12.42 0.88
CA ASN A 203 -1.50 12.75 0.97
C ASN A 203 -1.32 14.06 1.73
N THR A 204 -0.17 14.19 2.37
CA THR A 204 0.27 15.43 3.04
C THR A 204 1.26 16.23 2.20
N ARG A 205 1.78 15.63 1.12
CA ARG A 205 2.78 16.22 0.24
C ARG A 205 2.66 15.70 -1.19
N ASN A 206 3.37 16.35 -2.10
CA ASN A 206 3.56 15.93 -3.47
C ASN A 206 5.06 16.03 -3.80
N VAL A 207 5.65 14.98 -4.37
CA VAL A 207 7.09 14.90 -4.68
C VAL A 207 7.53 15.98 -5.68
N ASN A 208 6.61 16.41 -6.54
CA ASN A 208 6.86 17.47 -7.53
C ASN A 208 6.58 18.88 -6.99
N GLY A 209 6.31 19.03 -5.68
CA GLY A 209 6.06 20.33 -5.04
C GLY A 209 4.66 20.93 -5.30
N GLY A 210 3.77 20.19 -5.97
CA GLY A 210 2.37 20.57 -6.17
C GLY A 210 1.50 20.41 -4.93
N ALA A 211 0.19 20.63 -5.09
CA ALA A 211 -0.78 20.37 -4.02
C ALA A 211 -0.82 18.87 -3.66
N ALA A 212 -1.01 18.59 -2.37
CA ALA A 212 -1.18 17.23 -1.90
C ALA A 212 -2.51 16.65 -2.41
N ALA A 213 -2.46 15.44 -2.96
CA ALA A 213 -3.64 14.79 -3.52
C ALA A 213 -4.46 14.07 -2.44
N SER A 214 -5.77 13.98 -2.65
CA SER A 214 -6.66 13.17 -1.82
C SER A 214 -7.86 12.72 -2.65
N GLY A 215 -8.54 11.67 -2.21
CA GLY A 215 -9.76 11.21 -2.87
C GLY A 215 -10.10 9.77 -2.55
N THR A 216 -11.07 9.25 -3.29
CA THR A 216 -11.42 7.84 -3.19
C THR A 216 -10.68 7.04 -4.25
N LEU A 217 -9.88 6.06 -3.84
CA LEU A 217 -9.07 5.25 -4.74
C LEU A 217 -9.94 4.29 -5.58
N GLY A 218 -10.82 3.57 -4.90
CA GLY A 218 -11.70 2.57 -5.51
C GLY A 218 -12.37 1.71 -4.44
N GLN A 219 -12.92 0.59 -4.87
CA GLN A 219 -13.45 -0.43 -3.97
C GLN A 219 -12.41 -1.51 -3.69
N PHE A 220 -12.60 -2.25 -2.61
CA PHE A 220 -11.72 -3.37 -2.27
C PHE A 220 -12.51 -4.60 -1.86
N TYR A 221 -11.84 -5.74 -2.00
CA TYR A 221 -12.32 -7.03 -1.54
C TYR A 221 -11.13 -7.87 -1.06
N VAL A 222 -11.30 -8.55 0.08
CA VAL A 222 -10.37 -9.54 0.61
C VAL A 222 -11.10 -10.56 1.47
N ALA A 223 -10.57 -11.77 1.55
CA ALA A 223 -11.08 -12.76 2.50
C ALA A 223 -10.82 -12.30 3.93
N ARG A 224 -11.84 -12.37 4.79
CA ARG A 224 -11.75 -11.96 6.19
C ARG A 224 -10.64 -12.69 6.93
N CYS A 225 -10.52 -14.01 6.72
CA CYS A 225 -9.46 -14.86 7.28
C CYS A 225 -8.04 -14.40 6.92
N GLY A 226 -7.90 -13.66 5.82
CA GLY A 226 -6.63 -13.23 5.28
C GLY A 226 -6.11 -11.95 5.91
N ILE A 227 -7.00 -11.17 6.54
CA ILE A 227 -6.67 -9.82 7.00
C ILE A 227 -7.12 -9.51 8.42
N ILE A 228 -8.26 -10.01 8.91
CA ILE A 228 -8.76 -9.72 10.25
C ILE A 228 -8.46 -10.90 11.19
N GLN A 229 -7.96 -10.59 12.39
CA GLN A 229 -7.74 -11.55 13.48
C GLN A 229 -8.43 -11.14 14.77
#